data_AF-A0A7V4DFQ1-F1
#
_entry.id   AF-A0A7V4DFQ1-F1
#
_cell.length_a   1.000
_cell.length_b   1.000
_cell.length_c   1.000
_cell.angle_alpha   90.00
_cell.angle_beta   90.00
_cell.angle_gamma   90.00
#
_symmetry.space_group_name_H-M   'P 1'
#
loop_
_entity.id
_entity.type
_entity.pdbx_description
1 polymer ?
#
loop_
_entity_poly.entity_id
_entity_poly.type
_entity_poly.pdbx_seq_one_letter_code
_entity_poly.pdbx_strand_id
1 'polypeptide(L)' 'MPANLPPQYFEVEAKYRAAKTVAEKLEALEEMLAVIPKHKGTE' A
#
# COMPACT_ATOMS: atom_id res chain seq x y z
N MET A 1 -7.84 -14.48 -5.35
CA MET A 1 -7.17 -14.04 -6.59
C MET A 1 -5.92 -13.24 -6.22
N PRO A 2 -4.82 -13.31 -6.98
CA PRO A 2 -3.68 -12.42 -6.76
C PRO A 2 -4.13 -10.96 -6.91
N ALA A 3 -3.78 -10.10 -5.96
CA ALA A 3 -4.06 -8.69 -6.07
C ALA A 3 -3.15 -8.08 -7.15
N ASN A 4 -3.72 -7.54 -8.22
CA ASN A 4 -2.96 -6.78 -9.20
C ASN A 4 -2.61 -5.40 -8.61
N LEU A 5 -1.49 -5.29 -7.91
CA LEU A 5 -1.06 -4.05 -7.25
C LEU A 5 -0.53 -3.05 -8.30
N PRO A 6 -0.95 -1.77 -8.25
CA PRO A 6 -0.47 -0.76 -9.20
C PRO A 6 0.99 -0.40 -8.92
N PRO A 7 1.72 0.15 -9.90
CA PRO A 7 3.10 0.61 -9.72
C PRO A 7 3.30 1.53 -8.50
N GLN A 8 2.32 2.40 -8.22
CA GLN A 8 2.31 3.31 -7.09
C GLN A 8 2.37 2.59 -5.73
N TYR A 9 1.83 1.37 -5.62
CA TYR A 9 1.92 0.59 -4.39
C TYR A 9 3.38 0.31 -4.01
N PHE A 10 4.23 -0.03 -4.98
CA PHE A 10 5.63 -0.36 -4.73
C PHE A 10 6.46 0.86 -4.33
N GLU A 11 6.10 2.04 -4.84
CA GLU A 11 6.72 3.30 -4.42
C GLU A 11 6.43 3.61 -2.96
N VAL A 12 5.17 3.45 -2.53
CA VAL A 12 4.77 3.66 -1.14
C VAL A 12 5.33 2.55 -0.25
N GLU A 13 5.37 1.31 -0.72
CA GLU A 13 6.00 0.20 0.01
C GLU A 13 7.48 0.48 0.28
N ALA A 14 8.21 1.08 -0.67
CA ALA A 14 9.58 1.51 -0.45
C ALA A 14 9.69 2.56 0.66
N LYS A 15 8.76 3.53 0.74
CA LYS A 15 8.68 4.48 1.85
C LYS A 15 8.43 3.78 3.18
N TYR A 16 7.47 2.85 3.23
CA TYR A 16 7.16 2.05 4.42
C TYR A 16 8.37 1.26 4.91
N ARG A 17 9.15 0.68 3.99
CA ARG A 17 10.38 -0.07 4.32
C ARG A 17 11.51 0.84 4.79
N ALA A 18 11.59 2.08 4.31
CA ALA A 18 12.60 3.06 4.70
C ALA A 18 12.25 3.83 5.99
N ALA A 19 10.97 3.84 6.39
CA ALA A 19 10.47 4.53 7.57
C ALA A 19 11.15 4.05 8.86
N LYS A 20 11.56 5.00 9.70
CA LYS A 20 12.29 4.76 10.96
C LYS A 20 11.39 4.86 12.18
N THR A 21 10.27 5.56 12.04
CA THR A 21 9.31 5.76 13.12
C THR A 21 8.01 5.03 12.85
N VAL A 22 7.24 4.79 13.91
CA VAL A 22 5.92 4.18 13.81
C VAL A 22 4.94 5.10 13.07
N ALA A 23 5.06 6.42 13.26
CA ALA A 23 4.22 7.40 12.56
C ALA A 23 4.42 7.35 11.04
N GLU A 24 5.67 7.39 10.57
CA GLU A 24 6.00 7.26 9.14
C GLU A 24 5.51 5.93 8.54
N LYS A 25 5.58 4.85 9.33
CA LYS A 25 5.04 3.54 8.93
C LYS A 25 3.52 3.54 8.82
N LEU A 26 2.82 4.22 9.71
CA LEU A 26 1.36 4.33 9.67
C LEU A 26 0.92 5.12 8.44
N GLU A 27 1.54 6.27 8.18
CA GLU A 27 1.24 7.10 7.00
C GLU A 27 1.48 6.32 5.70
N ALA A 28 2.62 5.65 5.58
CA ALA A 28 2.89 4.83 4.39
C ALA A 28 1.92 3.64 4.25
N LEU A 29 1.48 3.04 5.36
CA LEU A 29 0.49 1.96 5.32
C LEU A 29 -0.89 2.46 4.87
N GLU A 30 -1.32 3.64 5.32
CA GLU A 30 -2.55 4.28 4.87
C GLU A 30 -2.50 4.62 3.37
N GLU A 31 -1.37 5.15 2.89
CA GLU A 31 -1.13 5.39 1.46
C GLU A 31 -1.19 4.08 0.66
N MET A 32 -0.57 3.00 1.16
CA MET A 32 -0.61 1.67 0.51
C MET A 32 -2.05 1.17 0.38
N LEU A 33 -2.86 1.27 1.45
CA LEU A 33 -4.26 0.83 1.43
C LEU A 33 -5.12 1.66 0.47
N ALA A 34 -4.84 2.96 0.32
CA ALA A 34 -5.57 3.84 -0.58
C ALA A 34 -5.35 3.49 -2.06
N VAL A 35 -4.16 2.99 -2.42
CA VAL A 35 -3.82 2.64 -3.80
C VAL A 35 -4.14 1.18 -4.16
N ILE A 36 -4.41 0.32 -3.18
CA ILE A 36 -4.83 -1.06 -3.47
C ILE A 36 -6.17 -1.03 -4.24
N PRO A 37 -6.22 -1.65 -5.43
CA PRO A 37 -7.44 -1.68 -6.20
C PRO A 37 -8.45 -2.57 -5.51
N LYS A 38 -9.65 -2.02 -5.27
CA LYS A 38 -10.81 -2.79 -4.82
C LYS A 38 -11.12 -3.82 -5.89
N HIS A 39 -10.88 -5.10 -5.59
CA HIS A 39 -11.35 -6.18 -6.46
C HIS A 39 -12.88 -6.22 -6.38
N LYS A 40 -13.56 -6.03 -7.52
CA LYS A 40 -14.98 -6.41 -7.68
C LYS A 40 -15.09 -7.94 -7.86
N GLY A 41 -14.60 -8.69 -6.88
CA GLY A 41 -14.54 -10.16 -6.93
C GLY A 41 -15.08 -10.83 -5.67
N THR A 42 -15.94 -10.13 -4.92
CA THR A 42 -16.70 -10.68 -3.79
C THR A 42 -18.17 -10.28 -3.89
N GLU A 43 -18.74 -10.45 -5.09
CA GLU A 43 -20.09 -10.98 -5.30
C GLU A 43 -19.94 -12.28 -6.12
#